data_AF-A0A841YER8-F1
#
_entry.id   AF-A0A841YER8-F1
#
_cell.length_a   1.000
_cell.length_b   1.000
_cell.length_c   1.000
_cell.angle_alpha   90.00
_cell.angle_beta   90.00
_cell.angle_gamma   90.00
#
_symmetry.space_group_name_H-M   'P 1'
#
loop_
_entity.id
_entity.type
_entity.pdbx_description
1 polymer ?
#
loop_
_entity_poly.entity_id
_entity_poly.type
_entity_poly.pdbx_seq_one_letter_code
_entity_poly.pdbx_strand_id
1 'polypeptide(L)'
;MNVSIEDMEARIQINAGRPHVYFSKQYAAITILDQENKEKYHESFIGTATYAAKLDKVKLAIGDLIRVEHEEPQHKLIIQNQMNQLYLENNKTVTYRVTSNGLVVVK
;
A
#
# COMPACT_ATOMS: atom_id res chain seq x y z
N MET A 1 -4.19 -5.21 -5.38
CA MET A 1 -4.50 -4.25 -4.31
C MET A 1 -4.30 -2.86 -4.90
N ASN A 2 -5.24 -1.95 -4.69
CA ASN A 2 -5.08 -0.54 -5.04
C ASN A 2 -5.05 0.29 -3.76
N VAL A 3 -4.17 1.28 -3.69
CA VAL A 3 -4.02 2.16 -2.53
C VAL A 3 -4.17 3.60 -3.02
N SER A 4 -5.15 4.33 -2.49
CA SER A 4 -5.30 5.77 -2.70
C SER A 4 -5.29 6.50 -1.37
N ILE A 5 -4.89 7.78 -1.40
CA ILE A 5 -4.87 8.64 -0.21
C ILE A 5 -5.55 9.96 -0.55
N GLU A 6 -6.62 10.24 0.18
CA GLU A 6 -7.43 11.45 0.08
C GLU A 6 -7.83 11.86 1.50
N ASP A 7 -7.91 13.16 1.78
CA ASP A 7 -8.41 13.69 3.06
C ASP A 7 -7.77 13.08 4.33
N MET A 8 -6.46 12.79 4.28
CA MET A 8 -5.73 12.09 5.35
C MET A 8 -6.34 10.71 5.70
N GLU A 9 -6.83 9.99 4.70
CA GLU A 9 -7.32 8.62 4.80
C GLU A 9 -6.68 7.78 3.69
N ALA A 10 -6.12 6.63 4.05
CA ALA A 10 -5.75 5.60 3.08
C ALA A 10 -6.95 4.72 2.79
N ARG A 11 -7.24 4.50 1.50
CA ARG A 11 -8.24 3.55 1.01
C ARG A 11 -7.52 2.37 0.37
N ILE A 12 -7.67 1.20 0.98
CA ILE A 12 -7.05 -0.04 0.52
C ILE A 12 -8.13 -0.91 -0.10
N GLN A 13 -8.14 -0.98 -1.42
CA GLN A 13 -9.07 -1.83 -2.16
C GLN A 13 -8.43 -3.17 -2.50
N ILE A 14 -9.05 -4.23 -1.99
CA ILE A 14 -8.72 -5.62 -2.25
C ILE A 14 -9.79 -6.16 -3.20
N ASN A 15 -9.36 -6.66 -4.35
CA ASN A 15 -10.25 -7.31 -5.31
C ASN A 15 -10.33 -8.81 -4.99
N ALA A 16 -11.51 -9.40 -5.22
CA ALA A 16 -11.66 -10.84 -5.03
C ALA A 16 -10.78 -11.63 -6.01
N GLY A 17 -10.26 -12.77 -5.55
CA GLY A 17 -9.48 -13.70 -6.37
C GLY A 17 -8.11 -14.00 -5.79
N ARG A 18 -7.21 -14.43 -6.67
CA ARG A 18 -5.88 -14.91 -6.33
C ARG A 18 -4.82 -13.96 -6.91
N PRO A 19 -3.87 -13.44 -6.10
CA PRO A 19 -2.86 -12.51 -6.61
C PRO A 19 -1.96 -13.12 -7.71
N HIS A 20 -1.53 -14.36 -7.54
CA HIS A 20 -0.67 -15.06 -8.51
C HIS A 20 -0.77 -16.59 -8.40
N VAL A 21 -1.25 -17.25 -9.46
CA VAL A 21 -1.61 -18.69 -9.48
C VAL A 21 -0.49 -19.68 -9.10
N TYR A 22 0.77 -19.32 -9.29
CA TYR A 22 1.94 -20.18 -9.04
C TYR A 22 2.90 -19.66 -7.94
N PHE A 23 2.50 -18.65 -7.16
CA PHE A 23 3.38 -18.04 -6.16
C PHE A 23 2.90 -18.34 -4.73
N SER A 24 3.52 -19.30 -4.06
CA SER A 24 3.08 -19.80 -2.75
C SER A 24 3.57 -18.99 -1.54
N LYS A 25 4.31 -17.90 -1.76
CA LYS A 25 4.84 -17.01 -0.72
C LYS A 25 4.07 -15.69 -0.68
N GLN A 26 4.46 -14.79 0.22
CA GLN A 26 3.95 -13.41 0.25
C GLN A 26 4.24 -12.71 -1.08
N TYR A 27 3.17 -12.40 -1.80
CA TYR A 27 3.21 -11.73 -3.08
C TYR A 27 3.13 -10.21 -2.95
N ALA A 28 2.36 -9.72 -1.99
CA ALA A 28 2.28 -8.30 -1.67
C ALA A 28 1.95 -8.08 -0.20
N ALA A 29 2.29 -6.93 0.34
CA ALA A 29 1.85 -6.48 1.66
C ALA A 29 1.74 -4.95 1.70
N ILE A 30 0.91 -4.47 2.60
CA ILE A 30 0.87 -3.07 3.00
C ILE A 30 0.94 -3.00 4.52
N THR A 31 1.77 -2.09 5.02
CA THR A 31 1.86 -1.76 6.45
C THR A 31 1.78 -0.26 6.61
N ILE A 32 0.94 0.21 7.52
CA ILE A 32 0.84 1.61 7.92
C ILE A 32 1.29 1.72 9.37
N LEU A 33 2.30 2.55 9.62
CA LEU A 33 2.85 2.81 10.95
C LEU A 33 2.59 4.27 11.33
N ASP A 34 2.35 4.52 12.61
CA ASP A 34 2.37 5.89 13.15
C ASP A 34 3.79 6.42 13.32
N GLN A 35 3.90 7.65 13.83
CA GLN A 35 5.16 8.35 14.06
C GLN A 35 6.07 7.65 15.10
N GLU A 36 5.50 6.80 15.97
CA GLU A 36 6.21 6.01 16.97
C GLU A 36 6.56 4.60 16.46
N ASN A 37 6.37 4.35 15.15
CA ASN A 37 6.49 3.04 14.50
C ASN A 37 5.51 1.98 15.00
N LYS A 38 4.40 2.38 15.61
CA LYS A 38 3.34 1.45 16.00
C LYS A 38 2.44 1.18 14.81
N GLU A 39 2.09 -0.09 14.62
CA GLU A 39 1.23 -0.52 13.52
C GLU A 39 -0.20 -0.01 13.67
N LYS A 40 -0.67 0.70 12.65
CA LYS A 40 -2.07 1.13 12.49
C LYS A 40 -2.85 0.17 11.60
N TYR A 41 -2.17 -0.46 10.66
CA TYR A 41 -2.75 -1.41 9.72
C TYR A 41 -1.67 -2.30 9.12
N HIS A 42 -2.01 -3.57 8.92
CA HIS A 42 -1.22 -4.50 8.14
C HIS A 42 -2.13 -5.47 7.40
N GLU A 43 -1.80 -5.74 6.14
CA GLU A 43 -2.44 -6.79 5.36
C GLU A 43 -1.38 -7.41 4.43
N SER A 44 -1.34 -8.74 4.40
CA SER A 44 -0.38 -9.51 3.60
C SER A 44 -1.10 -10.51 2.71
N PHE A 45 -0.64 -10.62 1.48
CA PHE A 45 -1.25 -11.41 0.42
C PHE A 45 -0.31 -12.52 -0.02
N ILE A 46 -0.65 -13.77 0.31
CA ILE A 46 -0.01 -14.95 -0.26
C ILE A 46 -0.50 -15.12 -1.70
N GLY A 47 0.43 -15.29 -2.64
CA GLY A 47 0.11 -15.27 -4.06
C GLY A 47 -0.94 -16.30 -4.47
N THR A 48 -0.90 -17.49 -3.88
CA THR A 48 -1.81 -18.61 -4.20
C THR A 48 -3.10 -18.64 -3.38
N ALA A 49 -3.21 -17.82 -2.33
CA ALA A 49 -4.41 -17.75 -1.53
C ALA A 49 -5.54 -17.00 -2.26
N THR A 50 -6.78 -17.36 -1.95
CA THR A 50 -7.97 -16.69 -2.49
C THR A 50 -8.48 -15.68 -1.45
N TYR A 51 -8.69 -14.45 -1.89
CA TYR A 51 -9.20 -13.35 -1.06
C TYR A 51 -10.58 -12.93 -1.52
N ALA A 52 -11.40 -12.46 -0.58
CA ALA A 52 -12.66 -11.79 -0.89
C ALA A 52 -12.40 -10.33 -1.25
N ALA A 53 -13.32 -9.71 -1.98
CA ALA A 53 -13.28 -8.27 -2.20
C ALA A 53 -13.51 -7.55 -0.85
N LYS A 54 -12.71 -6.52 -0.58
CA LYS A 54 -12.75 -5.75 0.65
C LYS A 54 -12.28 -4.32 0.38
N LEU A 55 -12.83 -3.37 1.12
CA LEU A 55 -12.36 -1.99 1.14
C LEU A 55 -12.08 -1.62 2.59
N ASP A 56 -10.80 -1.41 2.90
CA ASP A 56 -10.38 -0.89 4.19
C ASP A 56 -10.10 0.60 4.10
N LYS A 57 -10.34 1.29 5.21
CA LYS A 57 -10.08 2.72 5.38
C LYS A 57 -9.27 2.93 6.64
N VAL A 58 -8.15 3.62 6.51
CA VAL A 58 -7.24 3.87 7.63
C VAL A 58 -6.99 5.36 7.71
N LYS A 59 -7.34 5.98 8.85
CA LYS A 59 -7.02 7.38 9.11
C LYS A 59 -5.51 7.56 9.15
N LEU A 60 -4.99 8.56 8.48
CA LEU A 60 -3.59 8.93 8.44
C LEU A 60 -3.34 10.20 9.26
N ALA A 61 -2.11 10.39 9.67
CA ALA A 61 -1.58 11.63 10.19
C ALA A 61 -0.29 11.99 9.44
N ILE A 62 0.03 13.29 9.39
CA ILE A 62 1.35 13.74 8.91
C ILE A 62 2.42 13.01 9.72
N GLY A 63 3.43 12.47 9.06
CA GLY A 63 4.52 11.72 9.67
C GLY A 63 4.34 10.20 9.66
N ASP A 64 3.12 9.69 9.49
CA ASP A 64 2.86 8.25 9.31
C ASP A 64 3.69 7.68 8.15
N LEU A 65 4.05 6.40 8.29
CA LEU A 65 4.77 5.65 7.27
C LEU A 65 3.83 4.64 6.60
N ILE A 66 3.91 4.57 5.28
CA ILE A 66 3.18 3.59 4.46
C ILE A 66 4.21 2.77 3.71
N ARG A 67 4.40 1.52 4.13
CA ARG A 67 5.27 0.57 3.45
C ARG A 67 4.45 -0.33 2.55
N VAL A 68 4.86 -0.44 1.30
CA VAL A 68 4.27 -1.34 0.31
C VAL A 68 5.35 -2.31 -0.15
N GLU A 69 5.01 -3.60 -0.13
CA GLU A 69 5.83 -4.68 -0.65
C GLU A 69 5.05 -5.38 -1.76
N HIS A 70 5.71 -5.68 -2.88
CA HIS A 70 5.07 -6.38 -3.99
C HIS A 70 6.13 -7.09 -4.84
N GLU A 71 5.96 -8.38 -5.11
CA GLU A 71 6.95 -9.21 -5.79
C GLU A 71 7.14 -8.87 -7.28
N GLU A 72 6.05 -8.43 -7.93
CA GLU A 72 6.06 -8.02 -9.35
C GLU A 72 5.46 -6.62 -9.52
N PRO A 73 6.07 -5.57 -8.96
CA PRO A 73 5.40 -4.27 -8.87
C PRO A 73 5.34 -3.56 -10.23
N GLN A 74 6.31 -3.86 -11.11
CA GLN A 74 6.34 -3.36 -12.48
C GLN A 74 5.03 -3.78 -13.18
N HIS A 75 4.24 -2.79 -13.58
CA HIS A 75 2.93 -2.91 -14.26
C HIS A 75 1.76 -3.43 -13.41
N LYS A 76 1.96 -3.95 -12.19
CA LYS A 76 0.88 -4.48 -11.33
C LYS A 76 0.63 -3.68 -10.06
N LEU A 77 1.53 -2.75 -9.73
CA LEU A 77 1.39 -1.82 -8.63
C LEU A 77 1.42 -0.39 -9.15
N ILE A 78 0.32 0.33 -8.93
CA ILE A 78 0.23 1.77 -9.19
C ILE A 78 0.14 2.46 -7.84
N ILE A 79 1.05 3.39 -7.61
CA ILE A 79 1.01 4.28 -6.45
C ILE A 79 1.00 5.70 -7.00
N GLN A 80 -0.06 6.43 -6.69
CA GLN A 80 -0.25 7.79 -7.18
C GLN A 80 -0.56 8.70 -6.00
N ASN A 81 0.19 9.80 -5.90
CA ASN A 81 -0.15 10.87 -5.00
C ASN A 81 -1.32 11.66 -5.60
N GLN A 82 -2.53 11.49 -5.06
CA GLN A 82 -3.73 12.15 -5.60
C GLN A 82 -3.69 13.68 -5.45
N MET A 83 -2.87 14.22 -4.54
CA MET A 83 -2.75 15.67 -4.32
C MET A 83 -2.05 16.38 -5.48
N ASN A 84 -1.03 15.75 -6.08
CA ASN A 84 -0.25 16.33 -7.18
C ASN A 84 -0.29 15.47 -8.46
N GLN A 85 -1.09 14.40 -8.46
CA GLN A 85 -1.28 13.44 -9.54
C GLN A 85 -0.01 12.70 -9.99
N LEU A 86 1.09 12.79 -9.24
CA LEU A 86 2.35 12.12 -9.59
C LEU A 86 2.29 10.63 -9.26
N TYR A 87 2.74 9.81 -10.21
CA TYR A 87 3.06 8.41 -9.96
C TYR A 87 4.36 8.32 -9.17
N LEU A 88 4.35 7.50 -8.12
CA LEU A 88 5.50 7.33 -7.24
C LEU A 88 6.24 6.03 -7.56
N GLU A 89 7.49 5.94 -7.09
CA GLU A 89 8.34 4.76 -7.27
C GLU A 89 7.65 3.50 -6.72
N ASN A 90 7.49 2.48 -7.56
CA ASN A 90 6.89 1.20 -7.20
C ASN A 90 7.94 0.09 -7.16
N ASN A 91 9.05 0.32 -6.44
CA ASN A 91 10.04 -0.73 -6.24
C ASN A 91 9.44 -1.90 -5.44
N LYS A 92 10.14 -3.05 -5.45
CA LYS A 92 9.71 -4.27 -4.75
C LYS A 92 9.31 -4.02 -3.29
N THR A 93 10.04 -3.13 -2.65
CA THR A 93 9.68 -2.54 -1.36
C THR A 93 9.83 -1.03 -1.49
N VAL A 94 8.83 -0.28 -1.06
CA VAL A 94 8.89 1.18 -0.98
C VAL A 94 8.19 1.65 0.29
N THR A 95 8.77 2.65 0.94
CA THR A 95 8.18 3.30 2.10
C THR A 95 7.92 4.75 1.76
N TYR A 96 6.71 5.23 2.03
CA TYR A 96 6.33 6.64 1.90
C TYR A 96 6.08 7.23 3.27
N ARG A 97 6.41 8.50 3.41
CA ARG A 97 5.99 9.33 4.54
C ARG A 97 4.83 10.22 4.12
N VAL A 98 3.80 10.26 4.95
CA VAL A 98 2.69 11.20 4.81
C VAL A 98 3.18 12.60 5.21
N THR A 99 2.99 13.59 4.34
CA THR A 99 3.34 14.99 4.58
C THR A 99 2.13 15.88 4.32
N SER A 100 2.21 17.17 4.68
CA SER A 100 1.19 18.15 4.31
C SER A 100 0.99 18.28 2.79
N ASN A 101 2.00 17.92 2.00
CA ASN A 101 2.03 18.06 0.54
C ASN A 101 1.86 16.69 -0.15
N GLY A 102 1.31 15.71 0.56
CA GLY A 102 1.10 14.34 0.07
C GLY A 102 2.23 13.39 0.45
N LEU A 103 2.53 12.41 -0.41
CA LEU A 103 3.50 11.36 -0.12
C LEU A 103 4.90 11.70 -0.63
N VAL A 104 5.90 11.39 0.20
CA VAL A 104 7.33 11.46 -0.16
C VAL A 104 7.96 10.10 0.10
N VAL A 105 8.73 9.58 -0.88
CA VAL A 105 9.51 8.35 -0.71
C VAL A 105 10.56 8.55 0.38
N VAL A 106 10.63 7.61 1.33
CA VAL A 106 11.72 7.51 2.30
C VAL A 106 12.83 6.70 1.65
N LYS A 107 14.01 7.30 1.51
CA LYS A 107 15.23 6.65 1.01
C LYS A 107 16.04 6.05 2.16
#